data_AF-A0A0S8E3G9-F1
#
_entry.id   AF-A0A0S8E3G9-F1
#
_cell.length_a   1.000
_cell.length_b   1.000
_cell.length_c   1.000
_cell.angle_alpha   90.00
_cell.angle_beta   90.00
_cell.angle_gamma   90.00
#
_symmetry.space_group_name_H-M   'P 1'
#
loop_
_entity.id
_entity.type
_entity.pdbx_description
1 polymer ?
#
loop_
_entity_poly.entity_id
_entity_poly.type
_entity_poly.pdbx_seq_one_letter_code
_entity_poly.pdbx_strand_id
1 'polypeptide(L)'
;METVQQTLTALRPREAKDLQVAMEAFKADIKEGEGRLDVPVETKTDFEVNSALALRLSKANKEIEKIRKKANEEHHNSIKHNNGLVKPITDQVNNLVRAIRSQNDVYLREQQRIQREEEEKARRIEEGRRKAQETRAAQGMKVKPVEDLAPVARPVDFKKTTAVQIKKVWQWKIVDYAKVPESMKKENWQRDSIDGRAVISAGKDGIEIPGIEVWAEDRSY
;
A
#
# COMPACT_ATOMS: atom_id res chain seq x y z
N MET A 1 -0.30 -25.99 -13.69
CA MET A 1 0.64 -26.89 -12.98
C MET A 1 1.74 -26.13 -12.24
N GLU A 2 2.14 -24.92 -12.64
CA GLU A 2 3.18 -24.11 -11.95
C GLU A 2 2.85 -23.74 -10.49
N THR A 3 1.57 -23.59 -10.13
CA THR A 3 1.13 -23.28 -8.75
C THR A 3 1.33 -24.44 -7.76
N VAL A 4 1.47 -25.67 -8.26
CA VAL A 4 1.73 -26.87 -7.43
C VAL A 4 3.22 -26.97 -7.06
N GLN A 5 4.12 -26.57 -7.97
CA GLN A 5 5.55 -26.55 -7.69
C GLN A 5 5.91 -25.51 -6.61
N GLN A 6 5.26 -24.35 -6.62
CA GLN A 6 5.53 -23.29 -5.64
C GLN A 6 5.04 -23.66 -4.23
N THR A 7 3.93 -24.38 -4.11
CA THR A 7 3.43 -24.86 -2.80
C THR A 7 4.26 -26.02 -2.23
N LEU A 8 4.85 -26.88 -3.08
CA LEU A 8 5.77 -27.95 -2.65
C LEU A 8 7.06 -27.43 -1.99
N THR A 9 7.47 -26.19 -2.27
CA THR A 9 8.71 -25.60 -1.73
C THR A 9 8.56 -25.18 -0.25
N ALA A 10 7.33 -24.97 0.22
CA ALA A 10 7.04 -24.55 1.60
C ALA A 10 6.78 -25.72 2.58
N LEU A 11 6.63 -26.95 2.06
CA LEU A 11 6.42 -28.15 2.87
C LEU A 11 7.76 -28.76 3.28
N ARG A 12 7.78 -29.45 4.44
CA ARG A 12 8.95 -30.26 4.80
C ARG A 12 9.20 -31.29 3.69
N PRO A 13 10.48 -31.57 3.32
CA PRO A 13 10.79 -32.44 2.17
C PRO A 13 10.12 -33.81 2.18
N ARG A 14 9.86 -34.36 3.38
CA ARG A 14 9.14 -35.63 3.56
C ARG A 14 7.65 -35.52 3.24
N GLU A 15 6.99 -34.47 3.72
CA GLU A 15 5.55 -34.22 3.50
C GLU A 15 5.27 -33.84 2.04
N ALA A 16 6.21 -33.14 1.40
CA ALA A 16 6.17 -32.85 -0.03
C ALA A 16 6.20 -34.12 -0.88
N LYS A 17 7.07 -35.09 -0.51
CA LYS A 17 7.19 -36.36 -1.23
C LYS A 17 5.95 -37.24 -1.08
N ASP A 18 5.39 -37.33 0.14
CA ASP A 18 4.16 -38.09 0.40
C ASP A 18 2.96 -37.49 -0.35
N LEU A 19 2.85 -36.15 -0.40
CA LEU A 19 1.84 -35.46 -1.19
C LEU A 19 2.04 -35.71 -2.69
N GLN A 20 3.27 -35.66 -3.18
CA GLN A 20 3.56 -35.90 -4.60
C GLN A 20 3.15 -37.32 -5.01
N VAL A 21 3.48 -38.34 -4.20
CA VAL A 21 3.04 -39.72 -4.44
C VAL A 21 1.52 -39.84 -4.43
N ALA A 22 0.85 -39.20 -3.46
CA ALA A 22 -0.61 -39.20 -3.39
C ALA A 22 -1.26 -38.48 -4.59
N MET A 23 -0.67 -37.38 -5.07
CA MET A 23 -1.14 -36.65 -6.25
C MET A 23 -0.95 -37.45 -7.54
N GLU A 24 0.16 -38.16 -7.70
CA GLU A 24 0.37 -39.02 -8.88
C GLU A 24 -0.59 -40.21 -8.89
N ALA A 25 -0.81 -40.86 -7.74
CA ALA A 25 -1.84 -41.91 -7.62
C ALA A 25 -3.24 -41.38 -7.95
N PHE A 26 -3.57 -40.18 -7.48
CA PHE A 26 -4.86 -39.55 -7.76
C PHE A 26 -5.04 -39.15 -9.22
N LYS A 27 -3.98 -38.68 -9.90
CA LYS A 27 -4.02 -38.40 -11.35
C LYS A 27 -4.35 -39.66 -12.15
N ALA A 28 -3.82 -40.81 -11.74
CA ALA A 28 -4.14 -42.08 -12.38
C ALA A 28 -5.62 -42.44 -12.20
N ASP A 29 -6.17 -42.31 -10.98
CA ASP A 29 -7.59 -42.55 -10.70
C ASP A 29 -8.51 -41.55 -11.43
N ILE A 30 -8.12 -40.27 -11.55
CA ILE A 30 -8.86 -39.28 -12.35
C ILE A 30 -8.90 -39.70 -13.81
N LYS A 31 -7.74 -40.04 -14.39
CA LYS A 31 -7.66 -40.44 -15.80
C LYS A 31 -8.48 -41.71 -16.08
N GLU A 32 -8.49 -42.66 -15.14
CA GLU A 32 -9.37 -43.84 -15.19
C GLU A 32 -10.85 -43.42 -15.15
N GLY A 33 -11.22 -42.48 -14.28
CA GLY A 33 -12.57 -41.92 -14.20
C GLY A 33 -13.02 -41.19 -15.46
N GLU A 34 -12.17 -40.32 -16.01
CA GLU A 34 -12.42 -39.59 -17.25
C GLU A 34 -12.68 -40.54 -18.42
N GLY A 35 -11.90 -41.62 -18.53
CA GLY A 35 -12.11 -42.65 -19.55
C GLY A 35 -13.42 -43.43 -19.44
N ARG A 36 -14.14 -43.30 -18.32
CA ARG A 36 -15.44 -43.96 -18.09
C ARG A 36 -16.64 -43.03 -18.14
N LEU A 37 -16.43 -41.71 -18.26
CA LEU A 37 -17.54 -40.73 -18.26
C LEU A 37 -18.53 -40.97 -19.40
N ASP A 38 -18.04 -41.43 -20.56
CA ASP A 38 -18.84 -41.65 -21.76
C ASP A 38 -19.31 -43.11 -21.94
N VAL A 39 -18.97 -44.01 -21.00
CA VAL A 39 -19.33 -45.43 -21.08
C VAL A 39 -20.68 -45.64 -20.38
N PRO A 40 -21.75 -46.04 -21.11
CA PRO A 40 -23.04 -46.30 -20.49
C PRO A 40 -22.95 -47.47 -19.51
N VAL A 41 -23.63 -47.34 -18.36
CA VAL A 41 -23.68 -48.37 -17.33
C VAL A 41 -24.81 -49.33 -17.67
N GLU A 42 -24.51 -50.38 -18.43
CA GLU A 42 -25.52 -51.33 -18.92
C GLU A 42 -25.55 -52.61 -18.08
N THR A 43 -24.44 -52.99 -17.45
CA THR A 43 -24.33 -54.22 -16.67
C THR A 43 -24.11 -53.98 -15.19
N LYS A 44 -24.42 -55.00 -14.37
CA LYS A 44 -24.10 -55.00 -12.94
C LYS A 44 -22.60 -54.83 -12.69
N THR A 45 -21.76 -55.39 -13.54
CA THR A 45 -20.30 -55.27 -13.45
C THR A 45 -19.87 -53.82 -13.68
N ASP A 46 -20.45 -53.10 -14.64
CA ASP A 46 -20.16 -51.68 -14.87
C ASP A 46 -20.51 -50.84 -13.64
N PHE A 47 -21.66 -51.13 -13.02
CA PHE A 47 -22.09 -50.46 -11.79
C PHE A 47 -21.11 -50.71 -10.63
N GLU A 48 -20.66 -51.95 -10.43
CA GLU A 48 -19.72 -52.30 -9.36
C GLU A 48 -18.36 -51.62 -9.55
N VAL A 49 -17.84 -51.60 -10.79
CA VAL A 49 -16.57 -50.94 -11.10
C VAL A 49 -16.67 -49.43 -10.93
N ASN A 50 -17.75 -48.80 -11.41
CA ASN A 50 -17.98 -47.37 -11.23
C ASN A 50 -18.15 -47.00 -9.75
N SER A 51 -18.84 -47.83 -8.97
CA SER A 51 -18.99 -47.64 -7.52
C SER A 51 -17.66 -47.74 -6.78
N ALA A 52 -16.82 -48.72 -7.14
CA ALA A 52 -15.48 -48.88 -6.57
C ALA A 52 -14.57 -47.69 -6.92
N LEU A 53 -14.63 -47.19 -8.16
CA LEU A 53 -13.88 -46.02 -8.61
C LEU A 53 -14.35 -44.74 -7.90
N ALA A 54 -15.67 -44.53 -7.79
CA ALA A 54 -16.23 -43.39 -7.04
C ALA A 54 -15.79 -43.40 -5.57
N LEU A 55 -15.74 -44.58 -4.94
CA LEU A 55 -15.23 -44.72 -3.57
C LEU A 55 -13.73 -44.39 -3.46
N ARG A 56 -12.91 -44.84 -4.43
CA ARG A 56 -11.47 -44.49 -4.50
C ARG A 56 -11.28 -42.97 -4.63
N LEU A 57 -11.95 -42.35 -5.60
CA LEU A 57 -11.90 -40.90 -5.83
C LEU A 57 -12.36 -40.10 -4.60
N SER A 58 -13.43 -40.55 -3.93
CA SER A 58 -13.91 -39.93 -2.69
C SER A 58 -12.88 -39.98 -1.55
N LYS A 59 -12.21 -41.13 -1.38
CA LYS A 59 -11.14 -41.27 -0.38
C LYS A 59 -9.94 -40.39 -0.71
N ALA A 60 -9.50 -40.39 -1.97
CA ALA A 60 -8.39 -39.55 -2.41
C ALA A 60 -8.68 -38.06 -2.22
N ASN A 61 -9.90 -37.61 -2.56
CA ASN A 61 -10.33 -36.24 -2.33
C ASN A 61 -10.28 -35.85 -0.83
N LYS A 62 -10.69 -36.75 0.07
CA LYS A 62 -10.59 -36.51 1.53
C LYS A 62 -9.15 -36.35 2.00
N GLU A 63 -8.20 -37.14 1.47
CA GLU A 63 -6.79 -37.02 1.82
C GLU A 63 -6.17 -35.72 1.28
N ILE A 64 -6.47 -35.33 0.04
CA ILE A 64 -6.05 -34.04 -0.52
C ILE A 64 -6.56 -32.89 0.34
N GLU A 65 -7.84 -32.94 0.74
CA GLU A 65 -8.43 -31.93 1.62
C GLU A 65 -7.78 -31.85 3.00
N LYS A 66 -7.39 -32.99 3.60
CA LYS A 66 -6.63 -33.02 4.84
C LYS A 66 -5.26 -32.36 4.68
N ILE A 67 -4.52 -32.69 3.61
CA ILE A 67 -3.19 -32.11 3.36
C ILE A 67 -3.32 -30.60 3.11
N ARG A 68 -4.31 -30.17 2.32
CA ARG A 68 -4.61 -28.75 2.08
C ARG A 68 -4.88 -28.01 3.40
N LYS A 69 -5.73 -28.56 4.27
CA LYS A 69 -6.06 -27.95 5.57
C LYS A 69 -4.82 -27.82 6.46
N LYS A 70 -4.02 -28.88 6.55
CA LYS A 70 -2.78 -28.88 7.34
C LYS A 70 -1.77 -27.83 6.83
N ALA A 71 -1.55 -27.77 5.52
CA ALA A 71 -0.66 -26.78 4.91
C ALA A 71 -1.13 -25.33 5.16
N ASN A 72 -2.43 -25.07 5.03
CA ASN A 72 -3.02 -23.76 5.33
C ASN A 72 -2.88 -23.39 6.81
N GLU A 73 -3.08 -24.34 7.72
CA GLU A 73 -2.92 -24.13 9.15
C GLU A 73 -1.46 -23.83 9.53
N GLU A 74 -0.50 -24.59 9.01
CA GLU A 74 0.93 -24.33 9.20
C GLU A 74 1.34 -22.95 8.65
N HIS A 75 0.83 -22.58 7.47
CA HIS A 75 1.07 -21.25 6.90
C HIS A 75 0.47 -20.14 7.76
N HIS A 76 -0.77 -20.29 8.24
CA HIS A 76 -1.41 -19.33 9.12
C HIS A 76 -0.64 -19.19 10.45
N ASN A 77 -0.18 -20.30 11.02
CA ASN A 77 0.64 -20.32 12.23
C ASN A 77 1.99 -19.63 12.01
N SER A 78 2.63 -19.82 10.85
CA SER A 78 3.87 -19.14 10.47
C SER A 78 3.66 -17.63 10.35
N ILE A 79 2.59 -17.17 9.67
CA ILE A 79 2.23 -15.75 9.59
C ILE A 79 2.02 -15.18 11.00
N LYS A 80 1.26 -15.88 11.85
CA LYS A 80 0.99 -15.45 13.23
C LYS A 80 2.27 -15.35 14.05
N HIS A 81 3.17 -16.31 13.92
CA HIS A 81 4.47 -16.32 14.60
C HIS A 81 5.35 -15.13 14.14
N ASN A 82 5.51 -14.96 12.82
CA ASN A 82 6.30 -13.87 12.25
C ASN A 82 5.74 -12.50 12.66
N ASN A 83 4.42 -12.32 12.59
CA ASN A 83 3.77 -11.10 13.07
C ASN A 83 3.99 -10.91 14.59
N GLY A 84 3.96 -11.97 15.38
CA GLY A 84 4.27 -11.92 16.81
C GLY A 84 5.69 -11.44 17.12
N LEU A 85 6.67 -11.79 16.28
CA LEU A 85 8.06 -11.35 16.42
C LEU A 85 8.28 -9.91 15.92
N VAL A 86 7.75 -9.58 14.75
CA VAL A 86 8.05 -8.31 14.06
C VAL A 86 7.19 -7.16 14.58
N LYS A 87 5.94 -7.41 14.98
CA LYS A 87 5.00 -6.36 15.39
C LYS A 87 5.49 -5.57 16.61
N PRO A 88 5.96 -6.18 17.72
CA PRO A 88 6.46 -5.41 18.87
C PRO A 88 7.62 -4.49 18.51
N ILE A 89 8.56 -4.96 17.67
CA ILE A 89 9.70 -4.17 17.20
C ILE A 89 9.22 -3.01 16.33
N THR A 90 8.32 -3.28 15.39
CA THR A 90 7.72 -2.26 14.52
C THR A 90 6.97 -1.19 15.33
N ASP A 91 6.20 -1.61 16.34
CA ASP A 91 5.46 -0.72 17.23
C ASP A 91 6.42 0.14 18.07
N GLN A 92 7.51 -0.43 18.59
CA GLN A 92 8.56 0.32 19.29
C GLN A 92 9.24 1.36 18.40
N VAL A 93 9.63 0.99 17.17
CA VAL A 93 10.24 1.91 16.21
C VAL A 93 9.26 3.04 15.87
N ASN A 94 8.00 2.72 15.60
CA ASN A 94 6.98 3.73 15.31
C ASN A 94 6.76 4.69 16.48
N ASN A 95 6.77 4.18 17.72
CA ASN A 95 6.66 5.01 18.92
C ASN A 95 7.87 5.94 19.08
N LEU A 96 9.09 5.45 18.86
CA LEU A 96 10.30 6.27 18.88
C LEU A 96 10.29 7.36 17.80
N VAL A 97 9.90 7.01 16.57
CA VAL A 97 9.76 7.98 15.48
C VAL A 97 8.75 9.09 15.84
N ARG A 98 7.61 8.73 16.44
CA ARG A 98 6.62 9.72 16.92
C ARG A 98 7.19 10.61 18.02
N ALA A 99 7.91 10.03 18.98
CA ALA A 99 8.53 10.79 20.08
C ALA A 99 9.57 11.79 19.56
N ILE A 100 10.47 11.36 18.65
CA ILE A 100 11.48 12.22 18.03
C ILE A 100 10.81 13.35 17.22
N ARG A 101 9.77 13.04 16.43
CA ARG A 101 9.02 14.07 15.69
C ARG A 101 8.41 15.11 16.63
N SER A 102 7.80 14.67 17.73
CA SER A 102 7.24 15.56 18.75
C SER A 102 8.32 16.48 19.37
N GLN A 103 9.50 15.94 19.69
CA GLN A 103 10.62 16.75 20.20
C GLN A 103 11.10 17.79 19.17
N ASN A 104 11.23 17.39 17.91
CA ASN A 104 11.60 18.31 16.83
C ASN A 104 10.57 19.43 16.66
N ASP A 105 9.27 19.12 16.75
CA ASP A 105 8.21 20.12 16.67
C ASP A 105 8.29 21.13 17.82
N VAL A 106 8.58 20.68 19.05
CA VAL A 106 8.77 21.58 20.20
C VAL A 106 9.95 22.52 19.96
N TYR A 107 11.09 21.99 19.50
CA TYR A 107 12.26 22.81 19.18
C TYR A 107 11.97 23.83 18.07
N LEU A 108 11.29 23.42 16.99
CA LEU A 108 10.92 24.32 15.90
C LEU A 108 9.99 25.45 16.36
N ARG A 109 9.02 25.16 17.24
CA ARG A 109 8.15 26.20 17.82
C ARG A 109 8.94 27.18 18.67
N GLU A 110 9.91 26.69 19.43
CA GLU A 110 10.77 27.55 20.25
C GLU A 110 11.67 28.45 19.39
N GLN A 111 12.26 27.91 18.33
CA GLN A 111 13.02 28.71 17.35
C GLN A 111 12.15 29.80 16.71
N GLN A 112 10.91 29.46 16.31
CA GLN A 112 9.96 30.44 15.79
C GLN A 112 9.54 31.49 16.82
N ARG A 113 9.53 31.16 18.12
CA ARG A 113 9.27 32.12 19.19
C ARG A 113 10.44 33.10 19.32
N ILE A 114 11.66 32.60 19.38
CA ILE A 114 12.89 33.42 19.46
C ILE A 114 12.98 34.36 18.27
N GLN A 115 12.79 33.86 17.04
CA GLN A 115 12.81 34.69 15.83
C GLN A 115 11.80 35.84 15.90
N ARG A 116 10.56 35.58 16.33
CA ARG A 116 9.53 36.62 16.50
C ARG A 116 9.91 37.67 17.56
N GLU A 117 10.52 37.24 18.66
CA GLU A 117 10.99 38.16 19.71
C GLU A 117 12.16 39.04 19.26
N GLU A 118 13.09 38.48 18.48
CA GLU A 118 14.20 39.21 17.89
C GLU A 118 13.72 40.23 16.85
N GLU A 119 12.79 39.83 15.97
CA GLU A 119 12.14 40.74 15.01
C GLU A 119 11.39 41.87 15.72
N GLU A 120 10.66 41.59 16.80
CA GLU A 120 9.95 42.62 17.56
C GLU A 120 10.91 43.59 18.27
N LYS A 121 12.01 43.08 18.85
CA LYS A 121 13.05 43.92 19.46
C LYS A 121 13.71 44.81 18.41
N ALA A 122 14.05 44.27 17.24
CA ALA A 122 14.61 45.04 16.13
C ALA A 122 13.64 46.15 15.69
N ARG A 123 12.35 45.84 15.52
CA ARG A 123 11.32 46.82 15.17
C ARG A 123 11.19 47.94 16.20
N ARG A 124 11.21 47.61 17.51
CA ARG A 124 11.14 48.61 18.59
C ARG A 124 12.37 49.53 18.61
N ILE A 125 13.57 49.00 18.37
CA ILE A 125 14.81 49.81 18.28
C ILE A 125 14.75 50.76 17.09
N GLU A 126 14.26 50.29 15.94
CA GLU A 126 14.13 51.09 14.73
C GLU A 126 13.05 52.19 14.88
N GLU A 127 11.88 51.85 15.42
CA GLU A 127 10.84 52.84 15.76
C GLU A 127 11.34 53.88 16.78
N GLY A 128 12.06 53.46 17.82
CA GLY A 128 12.66 54.35 18.80
C GLY A 128 13.70 55.29 18.19
N ARG A 129 14.55 54.77 17.29
CA ARG A 129 15.52 55.57 16.53
C ARG A 129 14.84 56.58 15.62
N ARG A 130 13.81 56.16 14.89
CA ARG A 130 13.05 57.06 14.01
C ARG A 130 12.40 58.20 14.79
N LYS A 131 11.73 57.90 15.92
CA LYS A 131 11.18 58.92 16.82
C LYS A 131 12.25 59.86 17.38
N ALA A 132 13.43 59.33 17.74
CA ALA A 132 14.55 60.15 18.22
C ALA A 132 15.14 61.05 17.12
N GLN A 133 15.16 60.60 15.86
CA GLN A 133 15.56 61.43 14.72
C GLN A 133 14.51 62.51 14.41
N GLU A 134 13.22 62.18 14.42
CA GLU A 134 12.11 63.12 14.22
C GLU A 134 12.14 64.24 15.28
N THR A 135 12.35 63.89 16.55
CA THR A 135 12.46 64.88 17.65
C THR A 135 13.73 65.75 17.56
N ARG A 136 14.88 65.19 17.18
CA ARG A 136 16.12 65.97 16.96
C ARG A 136 16.03 66.90 15.75
N ALA A 137 15.37 66.46 14.68
CA ALA A 137 15.09 67.29 13.52
C ALA A 137 14.13 68.45 13.86
N ALA A 138 13.10 68.19 14.66
CA ALA A 138 12.18 69.21 15.15
C ALA A 138 12.86 70.26 16.05
N GLN A 139 13.97 69.91 16.71
CA GLN A 139 14.78 70.83 17.53
C GLN A 139 15.86 71.58 16.73
N GLY A 140 15.94 71.41 15.40
CA GLY A 140 16.84 72.19 14.54
C GLY A 140 18.33 71.80 14.59
N MET A 141 18.69 70.68 15.21
CA MET A 141 20.07 70.17 15.18
C MET A 141 20.34 69.42 13.85
N LYS A 142 21.41 69.80 13.12
CA LYS A 142 21.85 69.09 11.91
C LYS A 142 22.29 67.66 12.27
N VAL A 143 21.49 66.68 11.88
CA VAL A 143 21.75 65.25 12.11
C VAL A 143 22.83 64.78 11.11
N LYS A 144 23.98 64.32 11.60
CA LYS A 144 24.95 63.58 10.77
C LYS A 144 24.37 62.21 10.40
N PRO A 145 24.52 61.73 9.15
CA PRO A 145 24.15 60.38 8.77
C PRO A 145 24.89 59.38 9.66
N VAL A 146 24.17 58.46 10.28
CA VAL A 146 24.75 57.44 11.16
C VAL A 146 25.30 56.33 10.28
N GLU A 147 26.57 55.96 10.48
CA GLU A 147 27.24 54.85 9.80
C GLU A 147 26.47 53.53 10.02
N ASP A 148 26.32 52.77 8.93
CA ASP A 148 25.72 51.44 8.89
C ASP A 148 26.42 50.51 9.90
N LEU A 149 25.71 50.16 10.97
CA LEU A 149 26.21 49.21 11.94
C LEU A 149 25.78 47.78 11.57
N ALA A 150 26.83 46.97 11.39
CA ALA A 150 26.97 45.52 11.46
C ALA A 150 25.86 44.64 10.85
N PRO A 151 26.23 43.68 9.96
CA PRO A 151 25.26 42.77 9.36
C PRO A 151 24.57 41.94 10.44
N VAL A 152 23.25 42.09 10.52
CA VAL A 152 22.35 41.21 11.27
C VAL A 152 22.68 39.78 10.86
N ALA A 153 22.99 38.91 11.83
CA ALA A 153 23.28 37.51 11.57
C ALA A 153 22.09 36.92 10.79
N ARG A 154 22.34 36.49 9.55
CA ARG A 154 21.29 35.89 8.72
C ARG A 154 20.78 34.65 9.45
N PRO A 155 19.46 34.45 9.55
CA PRO A 155 18.93 33.22 10.11
C PRO A 155 19.53 32.05 9.35
N VAL A 156 19.98 31.03 10.08
CA VAL A 156 20.45 29.78 9.48
C VAL A 156 19.25 29.19 8.74
N ASP A 157 19.30 29.19 7.40
CA ASP A 157 18.31 28.55 6.56
C ASP A 157 18.35 27.04 6.85
N PHE A 158 17.55 26.60 7.81
CA PHE A 158 17.20 25.20 7.92
C PHE A 158 16.44 24.86 6.65
N LYS A 159 17.14 24.33 5.64
CA LYS A 159 16.52 23.69 4.49
C LYS A 159 15.55 22.68 5.07
N LYS A 160 14.26 23.00 5.06
CA LYS A 160 13.23 22.04 5.41
C LYS A 160 13.40 20.90 4.42
N THR A 161 13.99 19.80 4.87
CA THR A 161 13.97 18.53 4.14
C THR A 161 12.56 17.93 4.26
N THR A 162 11.53 18.75 4.10
CA THR A 162 10.22 18.30 3.65
C THR A 162 10.40 17.91 2.20
N ALA A 163 10.88 16.69 1.98
CA ALA A 163 10.57 16.00 0.75
C ALA A 163 9.04 15.94 0.70
N VAL A 164 8.42 16.89 0.02
CA VAL A 164 7.01 16.84 -0.32
C VAL A 164 6.90 15.62 -1.22
N GLN A 165 6.52 14.48 -0.64
CA GLN A 165 6.21 13.29 -1.41
C GLN A 165 4.91 13.58 -2.17
N ILE A 166 5.05 14.12 -3.37
CA ILE A 166 3.95 14.23 -4.32
C ILE A 166 3.56 12.81 -4.70
N LYS A 167 2.43 12.32 -4.17
CA LYS A 167 1.90 11.02 -4.55
C LYS A 167 0.91 11.24 -5.69
N LYS A 168 1.21 10.66 -6.85
CA LYS A 168 0.26 10.57 -7.96
C LYS A 168 -0.90 9.66 -7.57
N VAL A 169 -2.09 10.24 -7.48
CA VAL A 169 -3.34 9.50 -7.26
C VAL A 169 -4.06 9.45 -8.60
N TRP A 170 -4.26 8.24 -9.12
CA TRP A 170 -5.00 8.03 -10.35
C TRP A 170 -6.50 8.08 -10.07
N GLN A 171 -7.19 8.98 -10.73
CA GLN A 171 -8.63 9.16 -10.69
C GLN A 171 -9.23 8.75 -12.04
N TRP A 172 -10.50 8.39 -12.02
CA TRP A 172 -11.24 8.07 -13.25
C TRP A 172 -12.67 8.54 -13.15
N LYS A 173 -13.28 8.83 -14.31
CA LYS A 173 -14.67 9.24 -14.43
C LYS A 173 -15.29 8.64 -15.68
N ILE A 174 -16.53 8.18 -15.55
CA ILE A 174 -17.32 7.70 -16.68
C ILE A 174 -17.87 8.91 -17.42
N VAL A 175 -17.45 9.07 -18.67
CA VAL A 175 -17.98 10.10 -19.58
C VAL A 175 -19.18 9.54 -20.35
N ASP A 176 -19.07 8.29 -20.83
CA ASP A 176 -20.12 7.62 -21.60
C ASP A 176 -20.17 6.13 -21.27
N TYR A 177 -21.20 5.72 -20.53
CA TYR A 177 -21.38 4.34 -20.09
C TYR A 177 -21.64 3.36 -21.25
N ALA A 178 -22.21 3.83 -22.37
CA ALA A 178 -22.56 2.96 -23.50
C ALA A 178 -21.31 2.44 -24.22
N LYS A 179 -20.22 3.20 -24.18
CA LYS A 179 -18.94 2.87 -24.84
C LYS A 179 -18.04 1.96 -24.00
N VAL A 180 -18.34 1.77 -22.72
CA VAL A 180 -17.51 0.97 -21.82
C VAL A 180 -17.56 -0.51 -22.23
N PRO A 181 -16.39 -1.17 -22.41
CA PRO A 181 -16.32 -2.60 -22.71
C PRO A 181 -17.05 -3.45 -21.67
N GLU A 182 -17.78 -4.47 -22.13
CA GLU A 182 -18.58 -5.34 -21.26
C GLU A 182 -17.73 -6.17 -20.29
N SER A 183 -16.48 -6.46 -20.66
CA SER A 183 -15.50 -7.11 -19.79
C SER A 183 -15.16 -6.33 -18.52
N MET A 184 -15.42 -5.02 -18.48
CA MET A 184 -15.13 -4.16 -17.32
C MET A 184 -16.38 -3.81 -16.51
N LYS A 185 -17.57 -4.18 -16.98
CA LYS A 185 -18.83 -4.02 -16.25
C LYS A 185 -18.95 -5.18 -15.27
N LYS A 186 -19.15 -4.88 -13.98
CA LYS A 186 -19.47 -5.96 -13.02
C LYS A 186 -20.90 -6.40 -13.23
N GLU A 187 -21.14 -7.67 -12.94
CA GLU A 187 -22.43 -8.35 -13.07
C GLU A 187 -23.55 -7.69 -12.23
N ASN A 188 -23.19 -6.90 -11.21
CA ASN A 188 -24.14 -6.06 -10.49
C ASN A 188 -24.44 -4.79 -11.29
N TRP A 189 -25.63 -4.73 -11.91
CA TRP A 189 -26.18 -3.64 -12.75
C TRP A 189 -26.40 -2.29 -12.03
N GLN A 190 -25.44 -1.83 -11.24
CA GLN A 190 -25.41 -0.46 -10.73
C GLN A 190 -24.43 0.35 -11.58
N ARG A 191 -24.82 1.57 -11.96
CA ARG A 191 -24.05 2.48 -12.81
C ARG A 191 -22.63 2.80 -12.26
N ASP A 192 -22.41 2.50 -10.98
CA ASP A 192 -21.16 2.70 -10.24
C ASP A 192 -20.31 1.42 -10.08
N SER A 193 -20.69 0.29 -10.68
CA SER A 193 -20.04 -1.01 -10.47
C SER A 193 -18.89 -1.31 -11.44
N ILE A 194 -18.19 -0.30 -11.96
CA ILE A 194 -17.01 -0.56 -12.79
C ILE A 194 -15.86 -1.07 -11.92
N ASP A 195 -15.05 -1.99 -12.45
CA ASP A 195 -13.79 -2.35 -11.79
C ASP A 195 -12.74 -1.23 -11.93
N GLY A 196 -12.80 -0.27 -11.01
CA GLY A 196 -11.87 0.86 -10.97
C GLY A 196 -10.39 0.45 -10.94
N ARG A 197 -10.04 -0.76 -10.49
CA ARG A 197 -8.64 -1.23 -10.53
C ARG A 197 -8.20 -1.55 -11.96
N ALA A 198 -9.05 -2.24 -12.74
CA ALA A 198 -8.77 -2.55 -14.13
C ALA A 198 -8.65 -1.26 -14.96
N VAL A 199 -9.54 -0.30 -14.71
CA VAL A 199 -9.53 1.02 -15.36
C VAL A 199 -8.24 1.79 -15.06
N ILE A 200 -7.86 1.89 -13.77
CA ILE A 200 -6.63 2.59 -13.38
C ILE A 200 -5.38 1.88 -13.93
N SER A 201 -5.38 0.55 -14.00
CA SER A 201 -4.27 -0.21 -14.58
C SER A 201 -4.09 0.12 -16.06
N ALA A 202 -5.17 0.04 -16.85
CA ALA A 202 -5.12 0.35 -18.27
C ALA A 202 -4.71 1.81 -18.53
N GLY A 203 -5.20 2.76 -17.72
CA GLY A 203 -4.80 4.16 -17.82
C GLY A 203 -3.34 4.43 -17.48
N LYS A 204 -2.72 3.64 -16.58
CA LYS A 204 -1.27 3.71 -16.32
C LYS A 204 -0.44 3.20 -17.50
N ASP A 205 -0.94 2.20 -18.20
CA ASP A 205 -0.30 1.61 -19.37
C ASP A 205 -0.53 2.43 -20.65
N GLY A 206 -1.23 3.58 -20.55
CA GLY A 206 -1.55 4.48 -21.66
C GLY A 206 -2.65 3.95 -22.59
N ILE A 207 -3.42 2.95 -22.15
CA ILE A 207 -4.53 2.38 -22.92
C ILE A 207 -5.78 3.22 -22.67
N GLU A 208 -6.26 3.91 -23.70
CA GLU A 208 -7.51 4.65 -23.66
C GLU A 208 -8.70 3.68 -23.62
N ILE A 209 -9.52 3.76 -22.57
CA ILE A 209 -10.76 2.98 -22.47
C ILE A 209 -11.91 3.83 -23.01
N PRO A 210 -12.64 3.37 -24.03
CA PRO A 210 -13.78 4.13 -24.56
C PRO A 210 -14.82 4.41 -23.47
N GLY A 211 -15.19 5.69 -23.30
CA GLY A 211 -16.21 6.12 -22.34
C GLY A 211 -15.70 6.39 -20.91
N ILE A 212 -14.41 6.18 -20.62
CA ILE A 212 -13.81 6.48 -19.32
C ILE A 212 -12.62 7.42 -19.49
N GLU A 213 -12.63 8.51 -18.73
CA GLU A 213 -11.50 9.42 -18.63
C GLU A 213 -10.67 9.05 -17.39
N VAL A 214 -9.36 8.89 -17.56
CA VAL A 214 -8.42 8.55 -16.49
C VAL A 214 -7.35 9.63 -16.43
N TRP A 215 -7.13 10.22 -15.26
CA TRP A 215 -6.10 11.25 -15.06
C TRP A 215 -5.34 11.03 -13.75
N ALA A 216 -4.12 11.54 -13.71
CA ALA A 216 -3.31 11.56 -12.50
C ALA A 216 -3.44 12.92 -11.82
N GLU A 217 -3.80 12.92 -10.54
CA GLU A 217 -3.82 14.10 -9.69
C GLU A 217 -2.63 14.04 -8.73
N ASP A 218 -1.83 15.11 -8.71
CA ASP A 218 -0.72 15.25 -7.79
C ASP A 218 -1.26 15.69 -6.42
N ARG A 219 -1.29 14.77 -5.46
CA ARG A 219 -1.77 15.06 -4.11
C ARG A 219 -0.58 15.29 -3.18
N SER A 220 -0.41 16.53 -2.73
CA SER A 220 0.51 16.90 -1.65
C SER A 220 -0.15 16.70 -0.29
N TYR A 221 0.56 16.09 0.66
CA TYR A 221 0.19 16.03 2.07
C TYR A 221 0.82 17.17 2.86
#